data_AF-A0A4Q0LWD8-F1
#
_entry.id   AF-A0A4Q0LWD8-F1
#
_cell.length_a   1.000
_cell.length_b   1.000
_cell.length_c   1.000
_cell.angle_alpha   90.00
_cell.angle_beta   90.00
_cell.angle_gamma   90.00
#
_symmetry.space_group_name_H-M   'P 1'
#
loop_
_entity.id
_entity.type
_entity.pdbx_description
1 polymer ?
#
loop_
_entity_poly.entity_id
_entity_poly.type
_entity_poly.pdbx_seq_one_letter_code
_entity_poly.pdbx_strand_id
1 'polypeptide(L)'
;MTSEPVTYLKNILAVQHISGLITSEGYDLIDQEKLVTNHNQAKILARLVKEVGANNYNGGYADGRAEQAFEDGKKMGELLKGGTAR
;
A
#
# COMPACT_ATOMS: atom_id res chain seq x y z
N MET A 1 -7.01 -18.81 19.22
CA MET A 1 -7.51 -19.43 17.97
C MET A 1 -8.17 -18.31 17.19
N THR A 2 -7.75 -18.05 15.95
CA THR A 2 -8.33 -16.98 15.13
C THR A 2 -9.79 -17.29 14.81
N SER A 3 -10.69 -16.31 14.91
CA SER A 3 -12.09 -16.52 14.55
C SER A 3 -12.27 -16.87 13.07
N GLU A 4 -13.36 -17.57 12.78
CA GLU A 4 -13.71 -17.99 11.42
C GLU A 4 -13.86 -16.77 10.46
N PRO A 5 -14.50 -15.65 10.85
CA PRO A 5 -14.57 -14.45 10.00
C PRO A 5 -13.22 -13.82 9.69
N VAL A 6 -12.29 -13.81 10.65
CA VAL A 6 -10.92 -13.29 10.45
C VAL A 6 -10.11 -14.23 9.56
N THR A 7 -10.33 -15.53 9.69
CA THR A 7 -9.75 -16.53 8.76
C THR A 7 -10.29 -16.32 7.34
N TYR A 8 -11.59 -16.05 7.20
CA TYR A 8 -12.20 -15.73 5.91
C TYR A 8 -11.62 -14.45 5.29
N LEU A 9 -11.40 -13.40 6.09
CA LEU A 9 -10.70 -12.19 5.66
C LEU A 9 -9.27 -12.49 5.14
N LYS A 10 -8.48 -13.28 5.88
CA LYS A 10 -7.13 -13.71 5.45
C LYS A 10 -7.17 -14.37 4.07
N ASN A 11 -8.14 -15.27 3.85
CA ASN A 11 -8.30 -15.97 2.57
C ASN A 11 -8.66 -15.04 1.42
N ILE A 12 -9.57 -14.08 1.63
CA ILE A 12 -9.92 -13.10 0.59
C ILE A 12 -8.68 -12.30 0.16
N LEU A 13 -7.91 -11.80 1.13
CA LEU A 13 -6.72 -10.99 0.86
C LEU A 13 -5.61 -11.80 0.18
N ALA A 14 -5.47 -13.09 0.52
CA ALA A 14 -4.53 -14.00 -0.14
C ALA A 14 -4.89 -14.23 -1.62
N VAL A 15 -6.17 -14.51 -1.92
CA VAL A 15 -6.66 -14.69 -3.31
C VAL A 15 -6.48 -13.42 -4.14
N GLN A 16 -6.57 -12.26 -3.50
CA GLN A 16 -6.36 -10.96 -4.16
C GLN A 16 -4.88 -10.55 -4.25
N HIS A 17 -3.94 -11.40 -3.82
CA HIS A 17 -2.50 -11.13 -3.79
C HIS A 17 -2.10 -9.88 -2.98
N ILE A 18 -2.85 -9.58 -1.91
CA ILE A 18 -2.64 -8.41 -1.03
C ILE A 18 -2.55 -8.79 0.45
N SER A 19 -2.18 -10.03 0.75
CA SER A 19 -2.03 -10.54 2.12
C SER A 19 -1.01 -9.77 2.96
N GLY A 20 -0.07 -9.05 2.33
CA GLY A 20 0.93 -8.23 3.03
C GLY A 20 0.41 -6.89 3.55
N LEU A 21 -0.83 -6.50 3.26
CA LEU A 21 -1.37 -5.20 3.67
C LEU A 21 -1.89 -5.18 5.12
N ILE A 22 -2.12 -6.34 5.74
CA ILE A 22 -2.42 -6.48 7.16
C ILE A 22 -1.34 -7.34 7.79
N THR A 23 -0.69 -6.84 8.83
CA THR A 23 0.32 -7.59 9.60
C THR A 23 -0.34 -8.68 10.45
N SER A 24 0.45 -9.64 10.96
CA SER A 24 -0.06 -10.64 11.91
C SER A 24 -0.69 -9.99 13.14
N GLU A 25 -0.04 -8.99 13.71
CA GLU A 25 -0.54 -8.21 14.85
C GLU A 25 -1.87 -7.50 14.52
N GLY A 26 -1.99 -6.96 13.30
CA GLY A 26 -3.25 -6.35 12.84
C GLY A 26 -4.40 -7.34 12.82
N TYR A 27 -4.17 -8.59 12.40
CA TYR A 27 -5.18 -9.64 12.49
C TYR A 27 -5.53 -10.01 13.93
N ASP A 28 -4.54 -10.07 14.82
CA ASP A 28 -4.75 -10.38 16.23
C ASP A 28 -5.61 -9.30 16.91
N LEU A 29 -5.36 -8.02 16.61
CA LEU A 29 -6.19 -6.91 17.09
C LEU A 29 -7.62 -6.96 16.54
N ILE A 30 -7.80 -7.24 15.25
CA ILE A 30 -9.12 -7.38 14.63
C ILE A 30 -9.93 -8.49 15.34
N ASP A 31 -9.27 -9.59 15.68
CA ASP A 31 -9.89 -10.75 16.35
C ASP A 31 -10.20 -10.46 17.82
N GLN A 32 -9.23 -9.89 18.56
CA GLN A 32 -9.37 -9.54 19.97
C GLN A 32 -10.49 -8.52 20.20
N GLU A 33 -10.51 -7.45 19.40
CA GLU A 33 -11.48 -6.36 19.52
C GLU A 33 -12.81 -6.66 18.81
N LYS A 34 -12.94 -7.85 18.21
CA LYS A 34 -14.15 -8.29 17.51
C LYS A 34 -14.61 -7.28 16.44
N LEU A 35 -13.65 -6.72 15.71
CA LEU A 35 -13.96 -5.75 14.64
C LEU A 35 -14.56 -6.44 13.41
N VAL A 36 -14.28 -7.73 13.23
CA VAL A 36 -14.85 -8.57 12.19
C VAL A 36 -15.47 -9.81 12.84
N THR A 37 -16.80 -9.84 12.91
CA THR A 37 -17.58 -10.90 13.56
C THR A 37 -18.41 -11.73 12.58
N ASN A 38 -18.43 -11.35 11.31
CA ASN A 38 -19.12 -12.08 10.25
C ASN A 38 -18.47 -11.90 8.88
N HIS A 39 -18.88 -12.73 7.91
CA HIS A 39 -18.32 -12.72 6.56
C HIS A 39 -18.57 -11.44 5.77
N ASN A 40 -19.69 -10.75 6.00
CA ASN A 40 -19.96 -9.50 5.29
C ASN A 40 -18.99 -8.40 5.76
N GLN A 41 -18.73 -8.32 7.06
CA GLN A 41 -17.71 -7.41 7.60
C GLN A 41 -16.31 -7.75 7.04
N ALA A 42 -15.96 -9.02 6.94
CA ALA A 42 -14.70 -9.45 6.33
C ALA A 42 -14.58 -8.99 4.85
N LYS A 43 -15.65 -9.14 4.06
CA LYS A 43 -15.68 -8.68 2.66
C LYS A 43 -15.53 -7.17 2.54
N ILE A 44 -16.22 -6.40 3.40
CA ILE A 44 -16.13 -4.94 3.42
C ILE A 44 -14.71 -4.51 3.78
N LEU A 45 -14.13 -5.08 4.85
CA LEU A 45 -12.77 -4.74 5.27
C LEU A 45 -11.74 -5.10 4.19
N ALA A 46 -11.87 -6.25 3.53
CA ALA A 46 -11.00 -6.62 2.43
C ALA A 46 -11.02 -5.58 1.28
N ARG A 47 -12.22 -5.05 0.97
CA ARG A 47 -12.38 -4.01 -0.05
C ARG A 47 -11.72 -2.70 0.36
N LEU A 48 -11.90 -2.27 1.60
CA LEU A 48 -11.26 -1.06 2.14
C LEU A 48 -9.72 -1.18 2.12
N VAL A 49 -9.18 -2.32 2.53
CA VAL A 49 -7.74 -2.60 2.51
C VAL A 49 -7.19 -2.54 1.09
N LYS A 50 -7.91 -3.11 0.12
CA LYS A 50 -7.54 -3.01 -1.30
C LYS A 50 -7.54 -1.56 -1.80
N GLU A 51 -8.56 -0.78 -1.46
CA GLU A 51 -8.69 0.64 -1.87
C GLU A 51 -7.53 1.48 -1.32
N VAL A 52 -7.20 1.31 -0.03
CA VAL A 52 -6.06 2.01 0.60
C VAL A 52 -4.72 1.55 0.02
N GLY A 53 -4.54 0.23 -0.18
CA GLY A 53 -3.31 -0.32 -0.77
C GLY A 53 -3.06 0.17 -2.20
N ALA A 54 -4.11 0.23 -3.03
CA ALA A 54 -4.01 0.71 -4.40
C ALA A 54 -3.67 2.22 -4.47
N ASN A 55 -4.24 3.02 -3.58
CA ASN A 55 -3.95 4.46 -3.51
C ASN A 55 -2.51 4.74 -3.08
N ASN A 56 -1.97 3.96 -2.14
CA ASN A 56 -0.59 4.12 -1.67
C ASN A 56 0.45 3.69 -2.72
N TYR A 57 0.17 2.63 -3.49
CA TYR A 57 1.05 2.21 -4.59
C TYR A 57 1.13 3.27 -5.70
N ASN A 58 -0.02 3.83 -6.10
CA ASN A 58 -0.06 4.86 -7.15
C ASN A 58 0.59 6.18 -6.70
N GLY A 59 0.43 6.57 -5.43
CA GLY A 59 1.10 7.75 -4.86
C GLY A 59 2.63 7.63 -4.87
N GLY A 60 3.17 6.52 -4.34
CA GLY A 60 4.62 6.30 -4.29
C GLY A 60 5.29 6.22 -5.68
N TYR A 61 4.62 5.63 -6.68
CA TYR A 61 5.11 5.61 -8.06
C TYR A 61 5.05 6.97 -8.78
N ALA A 62 4.14 7.84 -8.37
CA ALA A 62 4.06 9.20 -8.91
C ALA A 62 5.14 10.08 -8.28
N ASP A 63 5.31 10.01 -6.96
CA ASP A 63 6.30 10.79 -6.22
C ASP A 63 7.74 10.41 -6.60
N GLY A 64 8.04 9.11 -6.70
CA GLY A 64 9.38 8.65 -7.09
C GLY A 64 9.77 9.07 -8.53
N ARG A 65 8.80 9.17 -9.44
CA ARG A 65 9.05 9.70 -10.80
C ARG A 65 9.24 11.22 -10.80
N ALA A 66 8.49 11.94 -9.97
CA ALA A 66 8.65 13.38 -9.84
C ALA A 66 10.04 13.74 -9.25
N GLU A 67 10.50 13.00 -8.26
CA GLU A 67 11.81 13.21 -7.63
C GLU A 67 12.97 12.90 -8.59
N GLN A 68 12.88 11.81 -9.37
CA GLN A 68 13.85 11.52 -10.42
C GLN A 68 13.89 12.59 -11.51
N ALA A 69 12.72 13.04 -11.99
CA ALA A 69 12.63 14.09 -13.00
C ALA A 69 13.21 15.42 -12.49
N PHE A 70 13.03 15.73 -11.22
CA PHE A 70 13.62 16.91 -10.57
C PHE A 70 15.15 16.83 -10.50
N GLU A 71 15.70 15.70 -10.04
CA GLU A 71 17.16 15.48 -9.96
C GLU A 71 17.82 15.48 -11.34
N ASP A 72 17.18 14.90 -12.35
CA ASP A 72 17.67 14.92 -13.73
C ASP A 72 17.64 16.35 -14.31
N GLY A 73 16.58 17.11 -14.06
CA GLY A 73 16.49 18.53 -14.44
C GLY A 73 17.57 19.39 -13.80
N LYS A 74 17.89 19.13 -12.52
CA LYS A 74 18.98 19.81 -11.80
C LYS A 74 20.35 19.52 -12.42
N LYS A 75 20.67 18.25 -12.68
CA LYS A 75 21.92 17.84 -13.35
C LYS A 75 22.05 18.48 -14.74
N MET A 76 20.97 18.50 -15.52
CA MET A 76 20.96 19.16 -16.83
C MET A 76 21.21 20.67 -16.71
N GLY A 77 20.62 21.34 -15.72
CA GLY A 77 20.88 22.75 -15.45
C GLY A 77 22.33 23.04 -15.06
N GLU A 78 22.98 22.15 -14.30
CA GLU A 78 24.40 22.26 -13.94
C GLU A 78 25.31 22.03 -15.15
N LEU A 79 25.01 21.06 -16.01
CA LEU A 79 25.74 20.82 -17.27
C LEU A 79 25.68 22.02 -18.21
N LEU A 80 24.52 22.68 -18.31
CA LEU A 80 24.34 23.87 -19.14
C LEU A 80 25.13 25.08 -18.59
N LYS A 81 25.20 25.24 -17.26
CA LYS A 81 26.01 26.29 -16.63
C LYS A 81 27.52 26.04 -16.78
N GLY A 82 27.95 24.77 -16.78
CA GLY A 82 29.35 24.39 -16.98
C GLY A 82 29.80 24.45 -18.46
N GLY A 83 28.86 24.27 -19.40
CA GLY A 83 29.13 24.35 -20.85
C GLY A 83 29.33 25.76 -21.40
N THR A 84 28.85 26.79 -20.70
CA THR A 84 29.02 28.20 -21.09
C THR A 84 30.38 28.82 -20.70
N ALA A 85 31.33 28.03 -20.19
CA ALA A 85 32.67 28.49 -19.78
C ALA A 85 33.81 28.09 -20.75
N ARG A 86 33.51 27.84 -22.03
CA ARG A 86 34.52 27.65 -23.08
C ARG A 86 34.31 28.59 -24.24
#